data_AF-A0A7V3RYX9-F1
#
_entry.id   AF-A0A7V3RYX9-F1
#
_cell.length_a   1.000
_cell.length_b   1.000
_cell.length_c   1.000
_cell.angle_alpha   90.00
_cell.angle_beta   90.00
_cell.angle_gamma   90.00
#
_symmetry.space_group_name_H-M   'P 1'
#
loop_
_entity.id
_entity.type
_entity.pdbx_description
1 polymer ?
#
loop_
_entity_poly.entity_id
_entity_poly.type
_entity_poly.pdbx_seq_one_letter_code
_entity_poly.pdbx_strand_id
1 'polypeptide(L)'
;MKNPEKPRMPAMDMAGFAFPSCNRRSGFSLLELLVALSITALVVAAVGASFLGWTRAEERAGLAVARMRTLEFAIMRLRQTIGVSYVPAWTNQPETWVFNGQDLERPGEPFDALTFDSIGHRTQRTDAKQSELMEMTVFTVTDEAREDGDRCRILRLREGGTISDRFEVEGGLVYDLAYNVSLFKISYLDPDGGLKQEWKLSERGTLPCAVVIWLGAGCGEDEKQVECLFIPLELSNAQSCEFEQEQLRNVCNIQEF
;
A
#
# COMPACT_ATOMS: atom_id res chain seq x y z
N MET A 1 -73.61 -90.13 -22.17
CA MET A 1 -72.37 -90.22 -22.98
C MET A 1 -72.19 -88.93 -23.79
N LYS A 2 -71.36 -88.01 -23.31
CA LYS A 2 -70.72 -86.95 -24.12
C LYS A 2 -69.57 -86.39 -23.27
N ASN A 3 -68.36 -86.58 -23.76
CA ASN A 3 -67.09 -86.25 -23.13
C ASN A 3 -66.74 -84.79 -23.49
N PRO A 4 -66.61 -83.85 -22.55
CA PRO A 4 -66.10 -82.53 -22.87
C PRO A 4 -64.57 -82.54 -22.94
N GLU A 5 -64.06 -82.17 -24.11
CA GLU A 5 -62.66 -82.20 -24.52
C GLU A 5 -61.75 -81.35 -23.63
N LYS A 6 -60.62 -81.96 -23.23
CA LYS A 6 -59.47 -81.26 -22.63
C LYS A 6 -58.90 -80.25 -23.63
N PRO A 7 -58.62 -79.00 -23.22
CA PRO A 7 -57.90 -78.05 -24.06
C PRO A 7 -56.46 -78.56 -24.31
N ARG A 8 -56.11 -78.72 -25.59
CA ARG A 8 -54.74 -79.01 -26.05
C ARG A 8 -53.86 -77.80 -25.78
N MET A 9 -52.82 -77.97 -24.98
CA MET A 9 -51.70 -77.03 -24.91
C MET A 9 -50.98 -77.00 -26.26
N PRO A 10 -50.71 -75.82 -26.84
CA PRO A 10 -49.82 -75.72 -27.99
C PRO A 10 -48.39 -76.08 -27.58
N ALA A 11 -47.72 -76.83 -28.46
CA ALA A 11 -46.32 -77.20 -28.33
C ALA A 11 -45.46 -75.94 -28.17
N MET A 12 -44.63 -75.93 -27.12
CA MET A 12 -43.62 -74.92 -26.87
C MET A 12 -42.51 -75.12 -27.90
N ASP A 13 -42.51 -74.26 -28.91
CA ASP A 13 -41.56 -74.28 -30.01
C ASP A 13 -40.17 -73.89 -29.49
N MET A 14 -39.24 -74.84 -29.53
CA MET A 14 -37.82 -74.64 -29.26
C MET A 14 -37.17 -74.01 -30.50
N ALA A 15 -37.42 -72.73 -30.73
CA ALA A 15 -36.81 -71.97 -31.81
C ALA A 15 -36.19 -70.67 -31.28
N GLY A 16 -34.86 -70.67 -31.23
CA GLY A 16 -34.07 -69.46 -31.43
C GLY A 16 -33.85 -68.56 -30.20
N PHE A 17 -32.93 -68.96 -29.32
CA PHE A 17 -32.06 -67.96 -28.69
C PHE A 17 -31.15 -67.38 -29.80
N ALA A 18 -31.67 -66.40 -30.54
CA ALA A 18 -30.85 -65.52 -31.33
C ALA A 18 -30.17 -64.55 -30.36
N PHE A 19 -28.89 -64.79 -30.10
CA PHE A 19 -28.02 -63.79 -29.50
C PHE A 19 -28.12 -62.49 -30.32
N PRO A 20 -28.27 -61.31 -29.69
CA PRO A 20 -28.21 -60.05 -30.43
C PRO A 20 -26.89 -60.02 -31.20
N SER A 21 -27.01 -59.90 -32.52
CA SER A 21 -25.91 -59.89 -33.46
C SER A 21 -24.81 -58.93 -32.99
N CYS A 22 -23.60 -59.46 -32.93
CA CYS A 22 -22.38 -58.76 -32.61
C CYS A 22 -22.24 -57.49 -33.46
N ASN A 23 -22.34 -56.35 -32.77
CA ASN A 23 -21.49 -55.17 -32.91
C ASN A 23 -21.10 -54.80 -34.36
N ARG A 24 -21.90 -53.93 -35.01
CA ARG A 24 -21.36 -53.07 -36.07
C ARG A 24 -20.24 -52.23 -35.44
N ARG A 25 -18.99 -52.65 -35.62
CA ARG A 25 -17.82 -51.79 -35.45
C ARG A 25 -17.93 -50.68 -36.49
N SER A 26 -18.65 -49.63 -36.13
CA SER A 26 -18.60 -48.33 -36.78
C SER A 26 -17.18 -47.82 -36.61
N GLY A 27 -16.33 -48.00 -37.63
CA GLY A 27 -15.05 -47.31 -37.69
C GLY A 27 -15.30 -45.81 -37.81
N PHE A 28 -14.64 -45.01 -36.98
CA PHE A 28 -14.70 -43.56 -37.07
C PHE A 28 -14.35 -43.09 -38.48
N SER A 29 -15.15 -42.19 -39.03
CA SER A 29 -14.78 -41.54 -40.28
C SER A 29 -13.60 -40.59 -40.04
N LEU A 30 -12.72 -40.44 -41.03
CA LEU A 30 -11.59 -39.51 -40.94
C LEU A 30 -12.06 -38.07 -40.67
N LEU A 31 -13.22 -37.69 -41.21
CA LEU A 31 -13.85 -36.39 -40.97
C LEU A 31 -14.24 -36.20 -39.49
N GLU A 32 -14.79 -37.24 -38.86
CA GLU A 32 -15.21 -37.19 -37.45
C GLU A 32 -14.01 -37.02 -36.50
N LEU A 33 -12.90 -37.70 -36.80
CA LEU A 33 -11.65 -37.53 -36.05
C LEU A 33 -11.09 -36.10 -36.19
N LEU A 34 -11.09 -35.54 -37.39
CA LEU A 34 -10.63 -34.17 -37.61
C LEU A 34 -11.51 -33.13 -36.89
N VAL A 35 -12.83 -33.32 -36.91
CA VAL A 35 -13.76 -32.45 -36.18
C VAL A 35 -13.52 -32.56 -34.68
N ALA A 36 -13.40 -33.77 -34.13
CA ALA A 36 -13.12 -33.98 -32.70
C ALA A 36 -11.79 -33.34 -32.27
N LEU A 37 -10.73 -33.48 -33.08
CA LEU A 37 -9.44 -32.84 -32.83
C LEU A 37 -9.53 -31.31 -32.89
N SER A 38 -10.28 -30.76 -33.84
CA SER A 38 -10.46 -29.30 -33.96
C SER A 38 -11.20 -28.71 -32.76
N ILE A 39 -12.26 -29.38 -32.29
CA ILE A 39 -13.02 -28.97 -31.09
C ILE A 39 -12.12 -29.08 -29.86
N THR A 40 -11.36 -30.16 -29.73
CA THR A 40 -10.43 -30.36 -28.60
C THR A 40 -9.36 -29.27 -28.57
N ALA A 41 -8.77 -28.94 -29.73
CA ALA A 41 -7.78 -27.87 -29.83
C ALA A 41 -8.37 -26.51 -29.43
N LEU A 42 -9.60 -26.20 -29.86
CA LEU A 42 -10.29 -24.97 -29.46
C LEU A 42 -10.56 -24.92 -27.95
N VAL A 43 -11.01 -26.02 -27.35
CA VAL A 43 -11.25 -26.11 -25.90
C VAL A 43 -9.95 -25.91 -25.13
N VAL A 44 -8.87 -26.60 -25.51
CA VAL A 44 -7.56 -26.46 -24.87
C VAL A 44 -7.03 -25.03 -25.00
N ALA A 45 -7.18 -24.40 -26.17
CA ALA A 45 -6.78 -23.01 -26.38
C ALA A 45 -7.58 -22.03 -25.49
N ALA A 46 -8.89 -22.21 -25.38
CA ALA A 46 -9.75 -21.38 -24.54
C ALA A 46 -9.41 -21.51 -23.05
N VAL A 47 -9.17 -22.75 -22.59
CA VAL A 47 -8.72 -23.01 -21.22
C VAL A 47 -7.34 -22.40 -20.98
N GLY A 48 -6.39 -22.59 -21.89
CA GLY A 48 -5.06 -22.00 -21.80
C GLY A 48 -5.08 -20.47 -21.72
N ALA A 49 -5.91 -19.82 -22.54
CA ALA A 49 -6.11 -18.36 -22.48
C ALA A 49 -6.68 -17.91 -21.13
N SER A 50 -7.61 -18.69 -20.56
CA SER A 50 -8.20 -18.41 -19.25
C SER A 50 -7.17 -18.53 -18.12
N PHE A 51 -6.30 -19.54 -18.17
CA PHE A 51 -5.18 -19.69 -17.23
C PHE A 51 -4.19 -18.52 -17.33
N LEU A 52 -3.80 -18.11 -18.53
CA LEU A 52 -2.92 -16.96 -18.73
C LEU A 52 -3.57 -15.64 -18.27
N GLY A 53 -4.90 -15.52 -18.43
CA GLY A 53 -5.66 -14.40 -17.89
C GLY A 53 -5.63 -14.36 -16.36
N TRP A 54 -5.82 -15.52 -15.72
CA TRP A 54 -5.77 -15.65 -14.26
C TRP A 54 -4.37 -15.28 -13.73
N THR A 55 -3.29 -15.87 -14.25
CA THR A 55 -1.94 -15.59 -13.71
C THR A 55 -1.59 -14.10 -13.75
N ARG A 56 -1.94 -13.41 -14.84
CA ARG A 56 -1.76 -11.95 -14.97
C ARG A 56 -2.63 -11.16 -14.00
N ALA A 57 -3.86 -11.61 -13.76
CA ALA A 57 -4.75 -10.97 -12.80
C ALA A 57 -4.22 -11.14 -11.36
N GLU A 58 -3.70 -12.32 -11.03
CA GLU A 58 -3.08 -12.62 -9.75
C GLU A 58 -1.81 -11.79 -9.51
N GLU A 59 -0.94 -11.69 -10.52
CA GLU A 59 0.27 -10.84 -10.45
C GLU A 59 -0.08 -9.37 -10.19
N ARG A 60 -1.07 -8.81 -10.91
CA ARG A 60 -1.52 -7.42 -10.71
C ARG A 60 -2.13 -7.21 -9.32
N ALA A 61 -2.96 -8.15 -8.87
CA ALA A 61 -3.54 -8.09 -7.53
C ALA A 61 -2.44 -8.16 -6.46
N GLY A 62 -1.44 -9.03 -6.64
CA GLY A 62 -0.27 -9.15 -5.76
C GLY A 62 0.52 -7.84 -5.66
N LEU A 63 0.79 -7.18 -6.79
CA LEU A 63 1.47 -5.89 -6.82
C LEU A 63 0.66 -4.79 -6.12
N ALA A 64 -0.65 -4.73 -6.33
CA ALA A 64 -1.53 -3.77 -5.66
C ALA A 64 -1.52 -3.96 -4.13
N VAL A 65 -1.65 -5.21 -3.66
CA VAL A 65 -1.60 -5.54 -2.23
C VAL A 65 -0.23 -5.20 -1.62
N ALA A 66 0.86 -5.49 -2.33
CA ALA A 66 2.20 -5.15 -1.87
C ALA A 66 2.37 -3.63 -1.68
N ARG A 67 1.89 -2.82 -2.64
CA ARG A 67 1.90 -1.34 -2.55
C ARG A 67 1.12 -0.83 -1.34
N MET A 68 -0.10 -1.32 -1.13
CA MET A 68 -0.93 -0.94 0.02
C MET A 68 -0.21 -1.24 1.34
N ARG A 69 0.37 -2.44 1.48
CA ARG A 69 1.13 -2.81 2.68
C ARG A 69 2.32 -1.88 2.92
N THR A 70 3.11 -1.58 1.88
CA THR A 70 4.24 -0.65 1.99
C THR A 70 3.80 0.73 2.48
N LEU A 71 2.69 1.25 1.94
CA LEU A 71 2.12 2.52 2.35
C LEU A 71 1.65 2.47 3.83
N GLU A 72 0.92 1.42 4.22
CA GLU A 72 0.48 1.23 5.62
C GLU A 72 1.67 1.19 6.59
N PHE A 73 2.73 0.46 6.25
CA PHE A 73 3.95 0.42 7.07
C PHE A 73 4.61 1.79 7.20
N ALA A 74 4.70 2.55 6.10
CA ALA A 74 5.25 3.90 6.13
C ALA A 74 4.39 4.84 6.97
N ILE A 75 3.07 4.80 6.83
CA ILE A 75 2.11 5.59 7.62
C ILE A 75 2.26 5.28 9.11
N MET A 76 2.29 4.00 9.48
CA MET A 76 2.48 3.59 10.88
C MET A 76 3.81 4.10 11.43
N ARG A 77 4.89 4.00 10.65
CA ARG A 77 6.21 4.48 11.06
C ARG A 77 6.23 5.99 11.22
N LEU A 78 5.66 6.75 10.27
CA LEU A 78 5.54 8.21 10.36
C LEU A 78 4.76 8.64 11.59
N ARG A 79 3.60 8.02 11.85
CA ARG A 79 2.79 8.29 13.05
C ARG A 79 3.58 8.05 14.33
N GLN A 80 4.30 6.94 14.40
CA GLN A 80 5.11 6.61 15.58
C GLN A 80 6.27 7.60 15.75
N THR A 81 6.97 7.95 14.68
CA THR A 81 8.17 8.79 14.72
C THR A 81 7.83 10.26 14.99
N ILE A 82 6.88 10.84 14.26
CA ILE A 82 6.47 12.25 14.41
C ILE A 82 5.68 12.46 15.72
N GLY A 83 4.90 11.47 16.14
CA GLY A 83 4.12 11.52 17.38
C GLY A 83 4.99 11.55 18.65
N VAL A 84 6.28 11.21 18.56
CA VAL A 84 7.26 11.36 19.65
C VAL A 84 8.21 12.53 19.43
N SER A 85 7.80 13.49 18.59
CA SER A 85 8.48 14.79 18.54
C SER A 85 8.41 15.47 19.91
N TYR A 86 9.43 16.22 20.28
CA TYR A 86 9.54 16.79 21.60
C TYR A 86 10.18 18.17 21.55
N VAL A 87 9.50 19.14 22.16
CA VAL A 87 10.05 20.47 22.45
C VAL A 87 9.83 20.76 23.93
N PRO A 88 10.84 21.21 24.69
CA PRO A 88 10.66 21.55 26.09
C PRO A 88 9.80 22.80 26.26
N ALA A 89 8.88 22.75 27.22
CA ALA A 89 7.93 23.83 27.54
C ALA A 89 8.59 25.13 28.05
N TRP A 90 9.79 25.06 28.63
CA TRP A 90 10.56 26.21 29.12
C TRP A 90 11.83 26.39 28.31
N THR A 91 11.68 27.00 27.15
CA THR A 91 12.82 27.29 26.29
C THR A 91 13.05 28.79 26.22
N ASN A 92 14.02 29.27 27.01
CA ASN A 92 14.59 30.61 26.86
C ASN A 92 15.59 30.69 25.68
N GLN A 93 15.77 29.58 24.96
CA GLN A 93 16.70 29.42 23.82
C GLN A 93 16.04 28.59 22.70
N PRO A 94 15.07 29.15 21.96
CA PRO A 94 14.35 28.42 20.90
C PRO A 94 15.26 27.99 19.74
N GLU A 95 16.45 28.60 19.63
CA GLU A 95 17.47 28.25 18.63
C GLU A 95 18.10 26.85 18.85
N THR A 96 17.95 26.26 20.04
CA THR A 96 18.55 24.96 20.36
C THR A 96 17.67 23.78 19.96
N TRP A 97 16.41 24.02 19.60
CA TRP A 97 15.43 22.98 19.30
C TRP A 97 14.87 23.13 17.90
N VAL A 98 14.52 22.00 17.29
CA VAL A 98 14.14 21.96 15.90
C VAL A 98 12.76 21.37 15.74
N PHE A 99 11.91 22.12 15.05
CA PHE A 99 10.72 21.62 14.38
C PHE A 99 10.52 22.51 13.16
N ASN A 100 11.00 22.04 12.02
CA ASN A 100 11.11 22.78 10.78
C ASN A 100 10.50 21.98 9.63
N GLY A 101 9.32 22.40 9.20
CA GLY A 101 8.63 21.96 8.02
C GLY A 101 9.00 22.83 6.83
N GLN A 102 9.56 22.22 5.80
CA GLN A 102 9.97 22.88 4.57
C GLN A 102 9.14 22.38 3.41
N ASP A 103 8.54 23.32 2.71
CA ASP A 103 8.00 23.11 1.39
C ASP A 103 9.18 23.05 0.40
N LEU A 104 9.43 21.86 -0.18
CA LEU A 104 10.42 21.70 -1.25
C LEU A 104 9.74 21.56 -2.61
N GLU A 105 8.47 21.99 -2.72
CA GLU A 105 7.69 21.95 -3.94
C GLU A 105 8.42 22.72 -5.06
N ARG A 106 8.73 21.97 -6.11
CA ARG A 106 9.18 22.50 -7.39
C ARG A 106 8.08 22.26 -8.42
N PRO A 107 7.99 23.04 -9.51
CA PRO A 107 7.01 22.79 -10.57
C PRO A 107 7.06 21.33 -11.05
N GLY A 108 6.04 20.54 -10.68
CA GLY A 108 5.93 19.11 -11.03
C GLY A 108 6.53 18.10 -10.02
N GLU A 109 6.93 18.55 -8.83
CA GLU A 109 7.54 17.73 -7.76
C GLU A 109 7.08 18.20 -6.36
N PRO A 110 5.85 17.85 -5.90
CA PRO A 110 5.32 18.23 -4.59
C PRO A 110 5.88 17.31 -3.50
N PHE A 111 7.03 17.68 -2.96
CA PHE A 111 7.69 16.90 -1.92
C PHE A 111 8.16 17.80 -0.79
N ASP A 112 7.65 17.55 0.40
CA ASP A 112 8.04 18.31 1.57
C ASP A 112 9.11 17.58 2.38
N ALA A 113 9.67 18.29 3.36
CA ALA A 113 10.51 17.69 4.36
C ALA A 113 10.17 18.23 5.75
N LEU A 114 10.40 17.40 6.77
CA LEU A 114 10.19 17.77 8.17
C LEU A 114 11.39 17.32 8.99
N THR A 115 12.09 18.28 9.58
CA THR A 115 13.15 18.05 10.58
C THR A 115 12.61 18.39 11.95
N PHE A 116 12.81 17.51 12.93
CA PHE A 116 12.29 17.70 14.28
C PHE A 116 13.12 16.96 15.33
N ASP A 117 13.07 17.47 16.55
CA ASP A 117 13.65 16.80 17.70
C ASP A 117 12.73 15.70 18.22
N SER A 118 13.32 14.57 18.56
CA SER A 118 12.61 13.38 19.00
C SER A 118 13.29 12.74 20.20
N ILE A 119 12.46 12.25 21.13
CA ILE A 119 12.89 11.36 22.23
C ILE A 119 12.79 9.87 21.86
N GLY A 120 12.57 9.57 20.57
CA GLY A 120 12.36 8.22 20.07
C GLY A 120 13.64 7.38 19.90
N HIS A 121 14.83 7.92 20.23
CA HIS A 121 16.07 7.17 20.07
C HIS A 121 16.13 5.97 21.00
N ARG A 122 16.30 4.77 20.43
CA ARG A 122 16.52 3.55 21.21
C ARG A 122 18.02 3.28 21.29
N THR A 123 18.63 3.57 22.43
CA THR A 123 20.02 3.18 22.69
C THR A 123 20.09 1.66 22.88
N GLN A 124 20.78 0.95 21.98
CA GLN A 124 20.91 -0.51 22.07
C GLN A 124 22.07 -0.95 22.97
N ARG A 125 22.73 -0.02 23.68
CA ARG A 125 23.92 -0.29 24.49
C ARG A 125 23.69 0.19 25.92
N THR A 126 23.72 -0.75 26.86
CA THR A 126 23.49 -0.52 28.29
C THR A 126 24.44 0.51 28.92
N ASP A 127 25.65 0.65 28.39
CA ASP A 127 26.69 1.55 28.93
C ASP A 127 26.98 2.79 28.04
N ALA A 128 26.18 3.01 26.99
CA ALA A 128 26.38 4.18 26.14
C ALA A 128 25.84 5.43 26.84
N LYS A 129 26.72 6.40 27.11
CA LYS A 129 26.34 7.76 27.54
C LYS A 129 25.79 8.56 26.37
N GLN A 130 24.72 8.07 25.75
CA GLN A 130 24.04 8.70 24.63
C GLN A 130 22.75 9.33 25.13
N SER A 131 22.43 10.50 24.57
CA SER A 131 21.15 11.15 24.79
C SER A 131 20.04 10.33 24.14
N GLU A 132 18.86 10.26 24.77
CA GLU A 132 17.63 9.76 24.13
C GLU A 132 17.05 10.76 23.14
N LEU A 133 17.49 12.02 23.25
CA LEU A 133 17.15 13.09 22.34
C LEU A 133 18.01 13.02 21.08
N MET A 134 17.36 13.05 19.92
CA MET A 134 18.01 13.13 18.62
C MET A 134 17.22 14.03 17.68
N GLU A 135 17.91 14.50 16.64
CA GLU A 135 17.27 15.09 15.47
C GLU A 135 16.81 13.98 14.53
N MET A 136 15.59 14.10 13.99
CA MET A 136 15.08 13.24 12.93
C MET A 136 14.65 14.09 11.74
N THR A 137 14.89 13.58 10.53
CA THR A 137 14.43 14.24 9.30
C THR A 137 13.68 13.25 8.42
N VAL A 138 12.44 13.57 8.07
CA VAL A 138 11.65 12.85 7.08
C VAL A 138 11.66 13.64 5.77
N PHE A 139 12.03 12.99 4.68
CA PHE A 139 12.19 13.63 3.36
C PHE A 139 12.06 12.60 2.25
N THR A 140 12.00 13.06 0.99
CA THR A 140 12.00 12.17 -0.16
C THR A 140 13.22 12.41 -1.06
N VAL A 141 13.69 11.34 -1.70
CA VAL A 141 14.77 11.40 -2.70
C VAL A 141 14.33 10.72 -3.99
N THR A 142 14.92 11.11 -5.12
CA THR A 142 14.77 10.38 -6.37
C THR A 142 15.41 9.00 -6.26
N ASP A 143 14.77 7.98 -6.82
CA ASP A 143 15.34 6.65 -6.95
C ASP A 143 16.29 6.59 -8.17
N GLU A 144 17.59 6.82 -7.93
CA GLU A 144 18.62 6.81 -8.99
C GLU A 144 18.87 5.41 -9.59
N ALA A 145 18.42 4.34 -8.93
CA ALA A 145 18.65 2.97 -9.40
C ALA A 145 17.70 2.54 -10.53
N ARG A 146 16.65 3.33 -10.82
CA ARG A 146 15.72 3.04 -11.92
C ARG A 146 16.18 3.68 -13.22
N GLU A 147 16.40 2.85 -14.24
CA GLU A 147 16.72 3.30 -15.62
C GLU A 147 15.50 3.90 -16.35
N ASP A 148 14.27 3.63 -15.89
CA ASP A 148 13.02 3.95 -16.60
C ASP A 148 12.66 5.45 -16.64
N GLY A 149 13.43 6.34 -16.01
CA GLY A 149 13.19 7.78 -16.04
C GLY A 149 11.90 8.26 -15.36
N ASP A 150 11.14 7.35 -14.74
CA ASP A 150 9.97 7.71 -13.93
C ASP A 150 10.41 8.42 -12.65
N ARG A 151 9.70 9.52 -12.32
CA ARG A 151 9.90 10.38 -11.14
C ARG A 151 9.50 9.70 -9.82
N CYS A 152 9.86 8.44 -9.65
CA CYS A 152 9.64 7.68 -8.44
C CYS A 152 10.57 8.18 -7.35
N ARG A 153 10.01 8.37 -6.16
CA ARG A 153 10.79 8.75 -5.00
C ARG A 153 10.76 7.69 -3.93
N ILE A 154 11.75 7.77 -3.07
CA ILE A 154 11.87 6.97 -1.86
C ILE A 154 11.63 7.93 -0.70
N LEU A 155 10.63 7.63 0.13
CA LEU A 155 10.45 8.29 1.42
C LEU A 155 11.48 7.76 2.39
N ARG A 156 12.26 8.65 2.98
CA ARG A 156 13.34 8.33 3.90
C ARG A 156 13.13 8.96 5.26
N LEU A 157 13.56 8.25 6.28
CA LEU A 157 13.74 8.75 7.64
C LEU A 157 15.23 8.74 7.95
N ARG A 158 15.78 9.91 8.25
CA ARG A 158 17.11 10.07 8.80
C ARG A 158 17.02 10.24 10.31
N GLU A 159 17.85 9.48 11.02
CA GLU A 159 18.13 9.63 12.44
C GLU A 159 19.51 10.27 12.59
N GLY A 160 19.53 11.52 13.03
CA GLY A 160 20.69 12.35 13.31
C GLY A 160 21.27 12.11 14.71
N GLY A 161 22.38 12.78 15.02
CA GLY A 161 23.07 12.65 16.31
C GLY A 161 22.98 13.91 17.15
N THR A 162 23.51 15.02 16.62
CA THR A 162 23.46 16.32 17.28
C THR A 162 22.29 17.11 16.72
N ILE A 163 21.54 17.80 17.58
CA ILE A 163 20.49 18.73 17.14
C ILE A 163 21.14 19.90 16.39
N SER A 164 20.64 20.17 15.19
CA SER A 164 21.11 21.22 14.30
C SER A 164 19.91 21.97 13.72
N ASP A 165 19.94 23.31 13.75
CA ASP A 165 18.92 24.12 13.08
C ASP A 165 18.98 24.03 11.54
N ARG A 166 20.02 23.37 11.02
CA ARG A 166 20.24 23.18 9.59
C ARG A 166 19.51 21.94 9.09
N PHE A 167 18.89 22.09 7.93
CA PHE A 167 18.39 20.95 7.19
C PHE A 167 19.54 20.08 6.71
N GLU A 168 19.67 18.89 7.29
CA GLU A 168 20.70 17.91 6.94
C GLU A 168 20.06 16.60 6.51
N VAL A 169 20.29 16.22 5.25
CA VAL A 169 19.89 14.91 4.68
C VAL A 169 21.04 13.91 4.60
N GLU A 170 22.25 14.34 4.96
CA GLU A 170 23.47 13.54 4.92
C GLU A 170 23.93 13.12 6.33
N GLY A 171 24.69 12.03 6.42
CA GLY A 171 25.19 11.48 7.67
C GLY A 171 24.12 10.73 8.50
N GLY A 172 24.48 10.34 9.73
CA GLY A 172 23.63 9.55 10.63
C GLY A 172 23.16 8.22 10.06
N LEU A 173 22.01 7.72 10.53
CA LEU A 173 21.37 6.51 10.01
C LEU A 173 20.19 6.89 9.14
N VAL A 174 20.11 6.33 7.94
CA VAL A 174 19.03 6.61 6.98
C VAL A 174 18.28 5.32 6.68
N TYR A 175 16.96 5.39 6.79
CA TYR A 175 16.05 4.28 6.57
C TYR A 175 15.11 4.61 5.41
N ASP A 176 15.01 3.71 4.44
CA ASP A 176 13.97 3.79 3.42
C ASP A 176 12.63 3.30 4.04
N LEU A 177 11.64 4.18 4.11
CA LEU A 177 10.32 3.89 4.66
C LEU A 177 9.35 3.34 3.61
N ALA A 178 9.37 3.94 2.42
CA ALA A 178 8.55 3.51 1.29
C ALA A 178 9.26 3.81 -0.03
N TYR A 179 9.11 2.89 -0.97
CA TYR A 179 9.50 3.06 -2.37
C TYR A 179 8.28 3.44 -3.19
N ASN A 180 8.51 3.98 -4.40
CA ASN A 180 7.45 4.38 -5.33
C ASN A 180 6.49 5.41 -4.70
N VAL A 181 7.04 6.44 -4.09
CA VAL A 181 6.27 7.54 -3.51
C VAL A 181 5.97 8.55 -4.60
N SER A 182 4.69 8.79 -4.85
CA SER A 182 4.18 9.71 -5.88
C SER A 182 3.82 11.08 -5.34
N LEU A 183 3.58 11.20 -4.04
CA LEU A 183 3.21 12.42 -3.33
C LEU A 183 3.70 12.32 -1.89
N PHE A 184 4.31 13.38 -1.38
CA PHE A 184 4.57 13.53 0.04
C PHE A 184 4.41 14.99 0.42
N LYS A 185 3.21 15.33 0.91
CA LYS A 185 2.85 16.70 1.29
C LYS A 185 2.57 16.75 2.78
N ILE A 186 3.04 17.79 3.44
CA ILE A 186 2.89 18.01 4.87
C ILE A 186 2.22 19.37 5.08
N SER A 187 1.18 19.41 5.90
CA SER A 187 0.63 20.66 6.41
C SER A 187 0.56 20.62 7.93
N TYR A 188 0.58 21.80 8.51
CA TYR A 188 0.68 22.02 9.95
C TYR A 188 -0.57 22.73 10.42
N LEU A 189 -1.25 22.14 11.40
CA LEU A 189 -2.44 22.71 12.00
C LEU A 189 -2.02 23.67 13.11
N ASP A 190 -2.35 24.95 12.95
CA ASP A 190 -2.09 25.98 13.95
C ASP A 190 -3.15 25.95 15.08
N PRO A 191 -2.87 26.60 16.24
CA PRO A 191 -3.83 26.71 17.34
C PRO A 191 -5.13 27.44 17.00
N ASP A 192 -5.13 28.25 15.95
CA ASP A 192 -6.32 28.98 15.47
C ASP A 192 -7.18 28.12 14.51
N GLY A 193 -6.76 26.89 14.22
CA GLY A 193 -7.45 25.94 13.33
C GLY A 193 -7.10 26.07 11.85
N GLY A 194 -6.11 26.90 11.50
CA GLY A 194 -5.62 27.09 10.14
C GLY A 194 -4.55 26.06 9.74
N LEU A 195 -4.56 25.66 8.46
CA LEU A 195 -3.48 24.85 7.88
C LEU A 195 -2.39 25.74 7.28
N LYS A 196 -1.13 25.41 7.56
CA LYS A 196 0.07 26.06 7.01
C LYS A 196 0.90 25.03 6.24
N GLN A 197 1.52 25.42 5.14
CA GLN A 197 2.43 24.54 4.38
C GLN A 197 3.85 24.52 4.97
N GLU A 198 4.25 25.59 5.67
CA GLU A 198 5.54 25.69 6.34
C GLU A 198 5.36 25.90 7.84
N TRP A 199 6.32 25.38 8.61
CA TRP A 199 6.38 25.60 10.06
C TRP A 199 7.82 25.72 10.54
N LYS A 200 8.13 26.78 11.29
CA LYS A 200 9.44 26.96 11.91
C LYS A 200 9.28 27.29 13.39
N LEU A 201 9.81 26.42 14.24
CA LEU A 201 9.77 26.61 15.70
C LEU A 201 10.48 27.90 16.13
N SER A 202 11.61 28.23 15.52
CA SER A 202 12.39 29.43 15.83
C SER A 202 11.61 30.74 15.60
N GLU A 203 10.67 30.74 14.65
CA GLU A 203 9.84 31.90 14.32
C GLU A 203 8.56 31.96 15.16
N ARG A 204 7.95 30.81 15.43
CA ARG A 204 6.63 30.72 16.09
C ARG A 204 6.71 30.53 17.60
N GLY A 205 7.81 29.97 18.10
CA GLY A 205 8.01 29.65 19.52
C GLY A 205 7.17 28.47 20.03
N THR A 206 6.32 27.86 19.19
CA THR A 206 5.44 26.75 19.56
C THR A 206 5.39 25.68 18.48
N LEU A 207 5.05 24.45 18.90
CA LEU A 207 4.71 23.36 18.00
C LEU A 207 3.33 23.57 17.37
N PRO A 208 3.10 23.01 16.16
CA PRO A 208 1.74 22.92 15.64
C PRO A 208 0.95 21.94 16.49
N CYS A 209 -0.37 22.07 16.47
CA CYS A 209 -1.23 21.15 17.19
C CYS A 209 -1.22 19.75 16.57
N ALA A 210 -1.09 19.69 15.26
CA ALA A 210 -1.03 18.45 14.50
C ALA A 210 -0.24 18.62 13.21
N VAL A 211 0.28 17.49 12.74
CA VAL A 211 0.87 17.35 11.41
C VAL A 211 -0.09 16.52 10.55
N VAL A 212 -0.38 17.03 9.36
CA VAL A 212 -1.23 16.40 8.37
C VAL A 212 -0.36 16.01 7.20
N ILE A 213 -0.36 14.74 6.84
CA ILE A 213 0.49 14.20 5.79
C ILE A 213 -0.38 13.55 4.73
N TRP A 214 -0.20 13.94 3.47
CA TRP A 214 -0.73 13.20 2.34
C TRP A 214 0.39 12.40 1.71
N LEU A 215 0.25 11.09 1.74
CA LEU A 215 1.23 10.15 1.21
C LEU A 215 0.62 9.41 0.03
N GLY A 216 1.22 9.56 -1.13
CA GLY A 216 0.87 8.85 -2.35
C GLY A 216 1.83 7.72 -2.64
N ALA A 217 1.30 6.54 -2.96
CA ALA A 217 2.05 5.46 -3.59
C ALA A 217 1.72 5.37 -5.08
N GLY A 218 2.73 5.12 -5.91
CA GLY A 218 2.63 5.00 -7.35
C GLY A 218 3.84 5.59 -8.08
N CYS A 219 3.95 5.29 -9.37
CA CYS A 219 5.03 5.75 -10.23
C CYS A 219 4.53 5.95 -11.66
N GLY A 220 4.94 7.04 -12.30
CA GLY A 220 4.56 7.31 -13.70
C GLY A 220 3.05 7.46 -13.88
N GLU A 221 2.49 6.68 -14.81
CA GLU A 221 1.05 6.63 -15.13
C GLU A 221 0.25 5.67 -14.22
N ASP A 222 0.89 5.00 -13.26
CA ASP A 222 0.18 4.13 -12.32
C ASP A 222 -0.86 4.91 -11.50
N GLU A 223 -1.97 4.22 -11.18
CA GLU A 223 -3.02 4.75 -10.32
C GLU A 223 -2.43 5.17 -8.96
N LYS A 224 -2.54 6.47 -8.66
CA LYS A 224 -2.02 7.06 -7.43
C LYS A 224 -2.99 6.75 -6.30
N GLN A 225 -2.55 5.93 -5.35
CA GLN A 225 -3.25 5.76 -4.08
C GLN A 225 -2.72 6.80 -3.10
N VAL A 226 -3.58 7.75 -2.69
CA VAL A 226 -3.23 8.79 -1.74
C VAL A 226 -3.97 8.56 -0.44
N GLU A 227 -3.22 8.45 0.65
CA GLU A 227 -3.75 8.38 2.01
C GLU A 227 -3.46 9.68 2.76
N CYS A 228 -4.41 10.10 3.59
CA CYS A 228 -4.25 11.24 4.48
C CYS A 228 -4.06 10.77 5.92
N LEU A 229 -2.98 11.24 6.53
CA LEU A 229 -2.58 10.91 7.89
C LEU A 229 -2.65 12.16 8.75
N PHE A 230 -3.46 12.10 9.81
CA PHE A 230 -3.48 13.11 10.87
C PHE A 230 -2.68 12.61 12.09
N ILE A 231 -1.73 13.41 12.56
CA ILE A 231 -0.85 13.13 13.70
C ILE A 231 -0.96 14.27 14.71
N PRO A 232 -1.71 14.11 15.81
CA PRO A 232 -1.73 15.09 16.89
C PRO A 232 -0.39 15.11 17.63
N LEU A 233 0.06 16.29 18.05
CA LEU A 233 1.31 16.49 18.80
C LEU A 233 1.07 16.69 20.31
N GLU A 234 -0.02 16.14 20.84
CA GLU A 234 -0.43 16.27 22.25
C GLU A 234 0.63 15.79 23.25
N LEU A 235 1.41 14.77 22.87
CA LEU A 235 2.48 14.20 23.70
C LEU A 235 3.78 15.03 23.66
N SER A 236 3.82 16.08 22.84
CA SER A 236 5.02 16.85 22.50
C SER A 236 5.14 18.19 23.23
N ASN A 237 4.32 18.43 24.27
CA ASN A 237 4.06 19.76 24.84
C ASN A 237 3.47 20.77 23.84
N ALA A 238 2.83 20.33 22.76
CA ALA A 238 1.99 21.24 21.98
C ALA A 238 0.91 21.81 22.91
N GLN A 239 0.58 23.11 22.75
CA GLN A 239 -0.57 23.68 23.47
C GLN A 239 -1.78 22.77 23.24
N SER A 240 -2.57 22.52 24.28
CA SER A 240 -3.75 21.66 24.21
C SER A 240 -4.77 22.30 23.25
N CYS A 241 -4.74 21.88 21.99
CA CYS A 241 -5.69 22.33 21.01
C CYS A 241 -6.93 21.44 21.11
N GLU A 242 -8.06 22.01 21.52
CA GLU A 242 -9.35 21.31 21.51
C GLU A 242 -9.89 21.31 20.08
N PHE A 243 -9.93 20.15 19.46
CA PHE A 243 -10.49 19.99 18.12
C PHE A 243 -11.81 19.26 18.14
N GLU A 244 -12.79 19.77 17.39
CA GLU A 244 -13.99 19.02 17.09
C GLU A 244 -13.68 17.94 16.04
N GLN A 245 -14.19 16.72 16.23
CA GLN A 245 -13.98 15.61 15.29
C GLN A 245 -14.39 15.92 13.84
N GLU A 246 -15.30 16.88 13.64
CA GLU A 246 -15.77 17.30 12.33
C GLU A 246 -14.71 18.12 11.56
N GLN A 247 -13.93 18.94 12.27
CA GLN A 247 -12.79 19.66 11.67
C GLN A 247 -11.71 18.67 11.21
N LEU A 248 -11.45 17.62 12.01
CA LEU A 248 -10.49 16.56 11.67
C LEU A 248 -10.88 15.80 10.39
N ARG A 249 -12.18 15.53 10.19
CA ARG A 249 -12.67 14.87 8.97
C ARG A 249 -12.55 15.75 7.73
N ASN A 250 -12.74 17.06 7.89
CA ASN A 250 -12.69 17.99 6.76
C ASN A 250 -11.26 18.18 6.24
N VAL A 251 -10.25 18.16 7.10
CA VAL A 251 -8.84 18.36 6.70
C VAL A 251 -8.39 17.38 5.61
N CYS A 252 -8.73 16.09 5.73
CA CYS A 252 -8.37 15.09 4.72
C CYS A 252 -9.26 15.12 3.45
N ASN A 253 -10.42 15.77 3.52
CA ASN A 253 -11.36 15.90 2.40
C ASN A 253 -11.10 17.14 1.53
N ILE A 254 -10.22 18.05 1.96
CA ILE A 254 -9.75 19.18 1.13
C ILE A 254 -8.76 18.59 0.11
N GLN A 255 -9.29 17.90 -0.91
CA GLN A 255 -8.53 17.47 -2.07
C GLN A 255 -8.34 18.67 -3.00
N GLU A 256 -7.31 19.46 -2.75
CA GLU A 256 -6.69 20.25 -3.82
C GLU A 256 -5.35 19.57 -4.17
N PHE A 257 -5.41 18.65 -5.13
CA PHE A 257 -4.25 18.05 -5.80
C PHE A 257 -4.35 18.27 -7.30
#